data_AF-A0A2E5G178-F1
#
_entry.id   AF-A0A2E5G178-F1
#
_cell.length_a   1.000
_cell.length_b   1.000
_cell.length_c   1.000
_cell.angle_alpha   90.00
_cell.angle_beta   90.00
_cell.angle_gamma   90.00
#
_symmetry.space_group_name_H-M   'P 1'
#
loop_
_entity.id
_entity.type
_entity.pdbx_description
1 polymer ?
#
loop_
_entity_poly.entity_id
_entity_poly.type
_entity_poly.pdbx_seq_one_letter_code
_entity_poly.pdbx_strand_id
1 'polypeptide(L)'
;MAKGARFGNDFLFKQVEKRKKWKRKGVKAGHGGDFNIDAPIAELNRISASVMTPPTAAQVSTALMDTSELPNWLVAILKRDSEVARAATQKKVTLESPHKQRLAQGIKTPKELNDTKLAEHWLQVRLFYTIEVQYPNEYEFVFAIPNGGYRTPRAASLMKYEGQKKGTPDVFIPIPKGIYHGMFLEVKTDKGTVSKEQKDKMERYQKMGYYVVAAKGFDACMEQLTNYLALPSFDNKTTLAA
;
A
#
# COMPACT_ATOMS: atom_id res chain seq x y z
N MET A 1 7.95 23.13 7.06
CA MET A 1 7.14 22.29 7.96
C MET A 1 5.74 22.89 8.04
N ALA A 2 4.77 22.35 7.29
CA ALA A 2 3.39 22.78 7.42
C ALA A 2 2.86 22.31 8.78
N LYS A 3 2.48 23.26 9.65
CA LYS A 3 1.75 22.91 10.88
C LYS A 3 0.40 22.36 10.43
N GLY A 4 0.20 21.06 10.54
CA GLY A 4 -1.12 20.44 10.35
C GLY A 4 -2.14 21.11 11.28
N ALA A 5 -3.40 21.17 10.85
CA ALA A 5 -4.48 21.73 11.66
C ALA A 5 -4.51 21.00 13.01
N ARG A 6 -4.32 21.75 14.12
CA ARG A 6 -4.25 21.20 15.49
C ARG A 6 -5.54 20.52 15.96
N PHE A 7 -6.64 20.68 15.22
CA PHE A 7 -7.95 20.15 15.56
C PHE A 7 -8.63 19.57 14.31
N GLY A 8 -9.31 18.44 14.45
CA GLY A 8 -10.05 17.79 13.36
C GLY A 8 -11.24 18.61 12.84
N ASN A 9 -11.71 18.30 11.63
CA ASN A 9 -12.79 19.02 10.95
C ASN A 9 -14.07 19.10 11.78
N ASP A 10 -14.43 18.03 12.50
CA ASP A 10 -15.60 18.00 13.40
C ASP A 10 -15.54 19.05 14.51
N PHE A 11 -14.35 19.31 15.06
CA PHE A 11 -14.16 20.34 16.08
C PHE A 11 -14.40 21.73 15.48
N LEU A 12 -13.87 21.98 14.27
CA LEU A 12 -14.06 23.24 13.55
C LEU A 12 -15.54 23.47 13.23
N PHE A 13 -16.27 22.46 12.75
CA PHE A 13 -17.71 22.55 12.51
C PHE A 13 -18.51 22.89 13.77
N LYS A 14 -18.21 22.24 14.90
CA LYS A 14 -18.86 22.55 16.19
C LYS A 14 -18.59 23.98 16.65
N GLN A 15 -17.38 24.49 16.45
CA GLN A 15 -17.04 25.90 16.78
C GLN A 15 -17.81 26.88 15.90
N VAL A 16 -17.94 26.59 14.60
CA VAL A 16 -18.69 27.43 13.67
C VAL A 16 -20.18 27.48 14.03
N GLU A 17 -20.81 26.35 14.31
CA GLU A 17 -22.23 26.30 14.72
C GLU A 17 -22.48 27.06 16.02
N LYS A 18 -21.57 26.94 16.99
CA LYS A 18 -21.63 27.70 18.25
C LYS A 18 -21.59 29.21 17.99
N ARG A 19 -20.71 29.68 17.11
CA ARG A 19 -20.58 31.11 16.77
C ARG A 19 -21.74 31.63 15.93
N LYS A 20 -22.33 30.82 15.04
CA LYS A 20 -23.60 31.14 14.35
C LYS A 20 -24.74 31.36 15.37
N LYS A 21 -24.81 30.54 16.41
CA LYS A 21 -25.79 30.70 17.51
C LYS A 21 -25.55 32.00 18.30
N TRP A 22 -24.31 32.40 18.51
CA TRP A 22 -23.97 33.67 19.17
C TRP A 22 -24.31 34.89 18.32
N LYS A 23 -24.01 34.88 17.01
CA LYS A 23 -24.39 35.93 16.06
C LYS A 23 -25.93 36.12 16.04
N ARG A 24 -26.69 35.02 15.97
CA ARG A 24 -28.17 35.07 16.07
C ARG A 24 -28.70 35.64 17.38
N LYS A 25 -27.97 35.48 18.49
CA LYS A 25 -28.32 36.01 19.80
C LYS A 25 -27.79 37.44 20.04
N GLY A 26 -27.16 38.07 19.05
CA GLY A 26 -26.61 39.43 19.17
C GLY A 26 -25.41 39.54 20.13
N VAL A 27 -24.76 38.42 20.46
CA VAL A 27 -23.61 38.42 21.38
C VAL A 27 -22.41 39.03 20.67
N LYS A 28 -21.76 40.01 21.31
CA LYS A 28 -20.55 40.69 20.83
C LYS A 28 -19.29 40.04 21.41
N ALA A 29 -18.16 40.18 20.72
CA ALA A 29 -16.87 39.80 21.26
C ALA A 29 -16.48 40.73 22.44
N GLY A 30 -15.55 40.32 23.29
CA GLY A 30 -15.13 41.10 24.47
C GLY A 30 -14.58 42.50 24.16
N HIS A 31 -14.21 42.77 22.91
CA HIS A 31 -13.79 44.09 22.42
C HIS A 31 -14.92 44.87 21.72
N GLY A 32 -16.19 44.46 21.89
CA GLY A 32 -17.38 45.14 21.35
C GLY A 32 -17.65 44.93 19.84
N GLY A 33 -16.77 44.23 19.12
CA GLY A 33 -16.94 43.93 17.70
C GLY A 33 -17.74 42.65 17.42
N ASP A 34 -18.13 42.46 16.16
CA ASP A 34 -18.79 41.23 15.73
C ASP A 34 -17.80 40.07 15.60
N PHE A 35 -18.28 38.85 15.86
CA PHE A 35 -17.50 37.65 15.57
C PHE A 35 -17.35 37.52 14.06
N ASN A 36 -16.14 37.76 13.53
CA ASN A 36 -15.82 37.56 12.12
C ASN A 36 -15.86 36.06 11.78
N ILE A 37 -17.06 35.56 11.47
CA ILE A 37 -17.32 34.15 11.16
C ILE A 37 -17.39 33.88 9.66
N ASP A 38 -17.56 34.92 8.85
CA ASP A 38 -17.89 34.75 7.43
C ASP A 38 -16.66 34.26 6.63
N ALA A 39 -15.45 34.76 6.94
CA ALA A 39 -14.22 34.28 6.32
C ALA A 39 -13.87 32.82 6.69
N PRO A 40 -13.90 32.40 7.98
CA PRO A 40 -13.71 31.00 8.36
C PRO A 40 -14.76 30.04 7.76
N ILE A 41 -16.01 30.49 7.63
CA ILE A 41 -17.09 29.69 7.02
C ILE A 41 -16.84 29.54 5.51
N ALA A 42 -16.42 30.59 4.82
CA ALA A 42 -16.08 30.52 3.40
C ALA A 42 -14.91 29.54 3.16
N GLU A 43 -13.93 29.53 4.05
CA GLU A 43 -12.79 28.62 3.99
C GLU A 43 -13.21 27.16 4.26
N LEU A 44 -14.06 26.92 5.27
CA LEU A 44 -14.62 25.59 5.53
C LEU A 44 -15.50 25.08 4.39
N ASN A 45 -16.32 25.95 3.80
CA ASN A 45 -17.15 25.59 2.65
C ASN A 45 -16.30 25.27 1.41
N ARG A 46 -15.16 25.95 1.19
CA ARG A 46 -14.20 25.57 0.16
C ARG A 46 -13.58 24.20 0.43
N ILE A 47 -13.20 23.93 1.67
CA ILE A 47 -12.63 22.63 2.08
C ILE A 47 -13.67 21.51 1.92
N SER A 48 -14.92 21.72 2.32
CA SER A 48 -16.00 20.75 2.12
C SER A 48 -16.36 20.53 0.66
N ALA A 49 -16.36 21.58 -0.18
CA ALA A 49 -16.58 21.44 -1.62
C ALA A 49 -15.45 20.64 -2.28
N SER A 50 -14.19 20.87 -1.87
CA SER A 50 -13.01 20.10 -2.31
C SER A 50 -13.06 18.64 -1.89
N VAL A 51 -13.78 18.29 -0.82
CA VAL A 51 -13.96 16.91 -0.34
C VAL A 51 -15.19 16.24 -0.98
N MET A 52 -16.20 17.01 -1.40
CA MET A 52 -17.44 16.48 -1.99
C MET A 52 -17.44 16.38 -3.52
N THR A 53 -16.58 17.10 -4.22
CA THR A 53 -16.24 16.77 -5.61
C THR A 53 -14.99 15.90 -5.58
N PRO A 54 -15.09 14.56 -5.68
CA PRO A 54 -13.94 13.82 -6.19
C PRO A 54 -13.59 14.47 -7.52
N PRO A 55 -12.30 14.77 -7.81
CA PRO A 55 -11.94 15.16 -9.16
C PRO A 55 -12.51 14.06 -10.05
N THR A 56 -13.43 14.42 -10.95
CA THR A 56 -13.81 13.53 -12.04
C THR A 56 -12.49 13.07 -12.61
N ALA A 57 -12.21 11.77 -12.53
CA ALA A 57 -10.97 11.21 -13.02
C ALA A 57 -10.85 11.70 -14.46
N ALA A 58 -9.97 12.68 -14.70
CA ALA A 58 -9.67 13.09 -16.04
C ALA A 58 -9.23 11.79 -16.71
N GLN A 59 -9.95 11.36 -17.74
CA GLN A 59 -9.53 10.22 -18.54
C GLN A 59 -8.14 10.59 -19.06
N VAL A 60 -7.11 10.11 -18.37
CA VAL A 60 -5.73 10.30 -18.80
C VAL A 60 -5.65 9.54 -20.10
N SER A 61 -5.54 10.26 -21.20
CA SER A 61 -5.36 9.66 -22.52
C SER A 61 -4.02 8.91 -22.50
N THR A 62 -4.09 7.60 -22.23
CA THR A 62 -2.95 6.67 -22.39
C THR A 62 -2.63 6.44 -23.86
N ALA A 63 -3.39 7.04 -24.79
CA ALA A 63 -3.32 6.80 -26.24
C ALA A 63 -1.98 7.18 -26.87
N LEU A 64 -1.14 7.94 -26.18
CA LEU A 64 0.18 8.37 -26.66
C LEU A 64 1.36 7.55 -26.10
N MET A 65 1.12 6.55 -25.23
CA MET A 65 2.18 5.67 -24.74
C MET A 65 2.30 4.43 -25.62
N ASP A 66 3.52 4.16 -26.09
CA ASP A 66 3.85 2.86 -26.67
C ASP A 66 3.86 1.81 -25.54
N THR A 67 2.88 0.91 -25.58
CA THR A 67 2.73 -0.18 -24.61
C THR A 67 3.18 -1.53 -25.16
N SER A 68 3.76 -1.58 -26.37
CA SER A 68 4.09 -2.84 -27.05
C SER A 68 5.11 -3.70 -26.30
N GLU A 69 6.04 -3.05 -25.58
CA GLU A 69 7.06 -3.73 -24.77
C GLU A 69 6.62 -4.03 -23.33
N LEU A 70 5.40 -3.63 -22.94
CA LEU A 70 4.91 -3.79 -21.57
C LEU A 70 4.15 -5.12 -21.41
N PRO A 71 4.31 -5.81 -20.27
CA PRO A 71 3.54 -7.01 -20.01
C PRO A 71 2.06 -6.67 -19.83
N ASN A 72 1.18 -7.57 -20.29
CA ASN A 72 -0.28 -7.37 -20.30
C ASN A 72 -0.86 -6.94 -18.94
N TRP A 73 -0.33 -7.51 -17.85
CA TRP A 73 -0.79 -7.16 -16.50
C TRP A 73 -0.49 -5.69 -16.14
N LEU A 74 0.64 -5.14 -16.59
CA LEU A 74 1.02 -3.75 -16.34
C LEU A 74 0.22 -2.79 -17.22
N VAL A 75 -0.07 -3.20 -18.46
CA VAL A 75 -0.99 -2.47 -19.35
C VAL A 75 -2.38 -2.40 -18.73
N ALA A 76 -2.86 -3.49 -18.12
CA ALA A 76 -4.15 -3.49 -17.41
C ALA A 76 -4.15 -2.52 -16.21
N ILE A 77 -3.04 -2.43 -15.48
CA ILE A 77 -2.88 -1.46 -14.38
C ILE A 77 -2.88 -0.03 -14.93
N LEU A 78 -2.13 0.22 -16.01
CA LEU A 78 -2.04 1.54 -16.63
C LEU A 78 -3.42 2.06 -17.08
N LYS A 79 -4.27 1.17 -17.60
CA LYS A 79 -5.64 1.52 -18.04
C LYS A 79 -6.59 1.81 -16.89
N ARG A 80 -6.42 1.15 -15.74
CA ARG A 80 -7.35 1.25 -14.60
C ARG A 80 -6.94 2.30 -13.56
N ASP A 81 -5.64 2.56 -13.42
CA ASP A 81 -5.09 3.39 -12.35
C ASP A 81 -4.56 4.72 -12.91
N SER A 82 -5.40 5.75 -12.80
CA SER A 82 -5.10 7.09 -13.33
C SER A 82 -3.86 7.74 -12.70
N GLU A 83 -3.51 7.38 -11.46
CA GLU A 83 -2.33 7.91 -10.79
C GLU A 83 -1.05 7.32 -11.38
N VAL A 84 -1.05 6.00 -11.61
CA VAL A 84 0.04 5.32 -12.32
C VAL A 84 0.20 5.90 -13.72
N ALA A 85 -0.90 6.06 -14.47
CA ALA A 85 -0.86 6.64 -15.81
C ALA A 85 -0.31 8.06 -15.83
N ARG A 86 -0.75 8.90 -14.89
CA ARG A 86 -0.26 10.28 -14.75
C ARG A 86 1.23 10.30 -14.41
N ALA A 87 1.67 9.48 -13.46
CA ALA A 87 3.08 9.41 -13.07
C ALA A 87 3.97 8.83 -14.16
N ALA A 88 3.44 7.91 -14.98
CA ALA A 88 4.15 7.31 -16.09
C ALA A 88 4.35 8.31 -17.25
N THR A 89 3.39 9.19 -17.51
CA THR A 89 3.43 10.16 -18.62
C THR A 89 4.11 11.48 -18.26
N GLN A 90 3.96 11.95 -17.02
CA GLN A 90 4.46 13.26 -16.60
C GLN A 90 5.84 13.19 -15.94
N LYS A 91 6.61 14.28 -16.05
CA LYS A 91 7.88 14.46 -15.34
C LYS A 91 7.64 14.94 -13.91
N LYS A 92 8.52 14.52 -12.98
CA LYS A 92 8.53 14.96 -11.57
C LYS A 92 7.22 14.76 -10.79
N VAL A 93 6.49 13.68 -11.10
CA VAL A 93 5.36 13.25 -10.29
C VAL A 93 5.85 12.28 -9.22
N THR A 94 5.56 12.62 -7.98
CA THR A 94 5.70 11.73 -6.81
C THR A 94 4.31 11.29 -6.38
N LEU A 95 4.11 9.98 -6.27
CA LEU A 95 2.90 9.38 -5.71
C LEU A 95 3.11 9.04 -4.24
N GLU A 96 2.02 9.02 -3.48
CA GLU A 96 2.02 8.58 -2.08
C GLU A 96 2.32 7.08 -1.98
N SER A 97 1.68 6.28 -2.83
CA SER A 97 1.95 4.85 -2.94
C SER A 97 3.36 4.58 -3.52
N PRO A 98 4.25 3.89 -2.77
CA PRO A 98 5.54 3.48 -3.30
C PRO A 98 5.40 2.45 -4.43
N HIS A 99 4.34 1.64 -4.41
CA HIS A 99 4.12 0.60 -5.41
C HIS A 99 3.65 1.22 -6.73
N LYS A 100 2.68 2.14 -6.71
CA LYS A 100 2.28 2.90 -7.90
C LYS A 100 3.45 3.70 -8.47
N GLN A 101 4.25 4.32 -7.60
CA GLN A 101 5.45 5.03 -8.01
C GLN A 101 6.43 4.10 -8.75
N ARG A 102 6.69 2.91 -8.20
CA ARG A 102 7.60 1.93 -8.82
C ARG A 102 7.05 1.36 -10.13
N LEU A 103 5.75 1.13 -10.22
CA LEU A 103 5.08 0.71 -11.46
C LEU A 103 5.23 1.79 -12.56
N ALA A 104 4.99 3.06 -12.22
CA ALA A 104 5.18 4.17 -13.14
C ALA A 104 6.65 4.33 -13.60
N GLN A 105 7.63 4.06 -12.74
CA GLN A 105 9.04 4.01 -13.12
C GLN A 105 9.34 2.83 -14.06
N GLY A 106 8.77 1.65 -13.80
CA GLY A 106 8.91 0.47 -14.67
C GLY A 106 8.41 0.71 -16.09
N ILE A 107 7.28 1.42 -16.23
CA ILE A 107 6.75 1.82 -17.54
C ILE A 107 7.73 2.72 -18.30
N LYS A 108 8.45 3.61 -17.61
CA LYS A 108 9.48 4.48 -18.22
C LYS A 108 10.78 3.73 -18.53
N THR A 109 10.95 2.50 -18.05
CA THR A 109 12.17 1.72 -18.23
C THR A 109 11.83 0.25 -18.53
N PRO A 110 11.19 -0.05 -19.67
CA PRO A 110 10.66 -1.39 -19.97
C PRO A 110 11.70 -2.52 -19.92
N LYS A 111 12.97 -2.21 -20.22
CA LYS A 111 14.08 -3.16 -20.10
C LYS A 111 14.20 -3.82 -18.72
N GLU A 112 13.83 -3.13 -17.64
CA GLU A 112 13.85 -3.70 -16.29
C GLU A 112 12.75 -4.75 -16.07
N LEU A 113 11.64 -4.66 -16.80
CA LEU A 113 10.52 -5.61 -16.70
C LEU A 113 10.90 -6.98 -17.27
N ASN A 114 11.85 -7.00 -18.20
CA ASN A 114 12.36 -8.21 -18.85
C ASN A 114 13.66 -8.74 -18.20
N ASP A 115 14.19 -8.04 -17.18
CA ASP A 115 15.39 -8.50 -16.46
C ASP A 115 15.02 -9.64 -15.50
N THR A 116 15.57 -10.82 -15.76
CA THR A 116 15.36 -12.01 -14.92
C THR A 116 15.81 -11.83 -13.49
N LYS A 117 16.77 -10.95 -13.22
CA LYS A 117 17.23 -10.60 -11.86
C LYS A 117 16.22 -9.76 -11.10
N LEU A 118 15.33 -9.05 -11.80
CA LEU A 118 14.27 -8.23 -11.23
C LEU A 118 12.90 -8.90 -11.32
N ALA A 119 12.80 -10.11 -11.84
CA ALA A 119 11.52 -10.79 -12.01
C ALA A 119 10.77 -11.00 -10.67
N GLU A 120 11.47 -11.46 -9.62
CA GLU A 120 10.89 -11.58 -8.26
C GLU A 120 10.53 -10.21 -7.67
N HIS A 121 11.36 -9.20 -7.91
CA HIS A 121 11.07 -7.81 -7.52
C HIS A 121 9.76 -7.31 -8.14
N TRP A 122 9.55 -7.53 -9.44
CA TRP A 122 8.33 -7.09 -10.12
C TRP A 122 7.09 -7.86 -9.69
N LEU A 123 7.22 -9.16 -9.42
CA LEU A 123 6.16 -9.96 -8.82
C LEU A 123 5.75 -9.38 -7.46
N GLN A 124 6.71 -9.07 -6.59
CA GLN A 124 6.45 -8.51 -5.27
C GLN A 124 5.86 -7.09 -5.36
N VAL A 125 6.34 -6.23 -6.27
CA VAL A 125 5.74 -4.90 -6.51
C VAL A 125 4.27 -5.05 -6.94
N ARG A 126 3.97 -5.96 -7.86
CA ARG A 126 2.60 -6.23 -8.31
C ARG A 126 1.73 -6.77 -7.18
N LEU A 127 2.28 -7.65 -6.34
CA LEU A 127 1.61 -8.21 -5.16
C LEU A 127 1.21 -7.08 -4.19
N PHE A 128 2.18 -6.29 -3.72
CA PHE A 128 1.90 -5.21 -2.76
C PHE A 128 0.96 -4.14 -3.32
N TYR A 129 1.10 -3.76 -4.59
CA TYR A 129 0.14 -2.87 -5.25
C TYR A 129 -1.29 -3.47 -5.23
N THR A 130 -1.40 -4.78 -5.45
CA THR A 130 -2.71 -5.45 -5.44
C THR A 130 -3.29 -5.48 -4.03
N ILE A 131 -2.47 -5.73 -3.00
CA ILE A 131 -2.89 -5.67 -1.60
C ILE A 131 -3.35 -4.26 -1.23
N GLU A 132 -2.57 -3.25 -1.56
CA GLU A 132 -2.92 -1.84 -1.30
C GLU A 132 -4.27 -1.44 -1.91
N VAL A 133 -4.55 -1.89 -3.13
CA VAL A 133 -5.78 -1.52 -3.85
C VAL A 133 -6.99 -2.36 -3.45
N GLN A 134 -6.82 -3.66 -3.20
CA GLN A 134 -7.93 -4.59 -2.97
C GLN A 134 -8.21 -4.86 -1.49
N TYR A 135 -7.18 -4.76 -0.63
CA TYR A 135 -7.22 -5.08 0.79
C TYR A 135 -6.64 -3.91 1.61
N PRO A 136 -7.21 -2.69 1.51
CA PRO A 136 -6.60 -1.48 2.09
C PRO A 136 -6.49 -1.54 3.62
N ASN A 137 -7.41 -2.25 4.30
CA ASN A 137 -7.37 -2.41 5.76
C ASN A 137 -6.23 -3.33 6.18
N GLU A 138 -6.01 -4.41 5.43
CA GLU A 138 -4.95 -5.38 5.68
C GLU A 138 -3.58 -4.80 5.30
N TYR A 139 -3.52 -4.01 4.23
CA TYR A 139 -2.29 -3.39 3.72
C TYR A 139 -1.54 -2.59 4.78
N GLU A 140 -2.26 -1.94 5.72
CA GLU A 140 -1.66 -1.21 6.85
C GLU A 140 -0.66 -2.07 7.65
N PHE A 141 -0.88 -3.38 7.71
CA PHE A 141 -0.10 -4.31 8.52
C PHE A 141 0.89 -5.17 7.71
N VAL A 142 0.69 -5.31 6.40
CA VAL A 142 1.53 -6.18 5.55
C VAL A 142 2.85 -5.50 5.23
N PHE A 143 3.97 -6.20 5.42
CA PHE A 143 5.28 -5.65 5.08
C PHE A 143 6.22 -6.66 4.44
N ALA A 144 7.11 -6.12 3.61
CA ALA A 144 8.19 -6.87 3.00
C ALA A 144 9.35 -7.00 3.99
N ILE A 145 10.00 -8.17 3.98
CA ILE A 145 11.23 -8.43 4.71
C ILE A 145 12.37 -8.45 3.67
N PRO A 146 13.13 -7.34 3.51
CA PRO A 146 14.09 -7.17 2.42
C PRO A 146 15.39 -7.95 2.67
N ASN A 147 15.29 -9.28 2.66
CA ASN A 147 16.42 -10.18 2.90
C ASN A 147 17.10 -10.64 1.62
N GLY A 148 16.37 -10.63 0.51
CA GLY A 148 16.87 -10.78 -0.85
C GLY A 148 17.29 -9.44 -1.46
N GLY A 149 18.20 -9.47 -2.43
CA GLY A 149 18.58 -8.31 -3.22
C GLY A 149 20.08 -7.98 -3.21
N TYR A 150 20.50 -7.27 -4.26
CA TYR A 150 21.86 -6.75 -4.38
C TYR A 150 22.10 -5.69 -3.32
N ARG A 151 23.27 -5.79 -2.67
CA ARG A 151 23.71 -4.86 -1.64
C ARG A 151 25.22 -4.92 -1.53
N THR A 152 25.82 -3.83 -1.08
CA THR A 152 27.26 -3.80 -0.83
C THR A 152 27.61 -4.75 0.32
N PRO A 153 28.84 -5.30 0.37
CA PRO A 153 29.28 -6.17 1.46
C PRO A 153 29.13 -5.52 2.85
N ARG A 154 29.34 -4.19 2.91
CA ARG A 154 29.14 -3.40 4.13
C ARG A 154 27.67 -3.41 4.57
N ALA A 155 26.74 -3.11 3.67
CA ALA A 155 25.30 -3.13 3.97
C ALA A 155 24.84 -4.54 4.39
N ALA A 156 25.32 -5.59 3.71
CA ALA A 156 25.01 -6.97 4.11
C ALA A 156 25.50 -7.32 5.52
N SER A 157 26.66 -6.80 5.93
CA SER A 157 27.21 -7.04 7.28
C SER A 157 26.42 -6.28 8.35
N LEU A 158 26.10 -5.01 8.10
CA LEU A 158 25.27 -4.19 9.00
C LEU A 158 23.90 -4.83 9.25
N MET A 159 23.20 -5.26 8.20
CA MET A 159 21.89 -5.91 8.35
C MET A 159 21.96 -7.20 9.18
N LYS A 160 23.05 -7.98 9.06
CA LYS A 160 23.26 -9.17 9.91
C LYS A 160 23.43 -8.79 11.37
N TYR A 161 24.17 -7.70 11.67
CA TYR A 161 24.31 -7.18 13.03
C TYR A 161 22.99 -6.64 13.59
N GLU A 162 22.15 -6.06 12.73
CA GLU A 162 20.80 -5.59 13.06
C GLU A 162 19.79 -6.74 13.23
N GLY A 163 20.21 -8.00 13.02
CA GLY A 163 19.41 -9.18 13.30
C GLY A 163 18.78 -9.84 12.09
N GLN A 164 19.11 -9.42 10.86
CA GLN A 164 18.65 -10.08 9.64
C GLN A 164 18.95 -11.58 9.69
N LYS A 165 17.91 -12.40 9.50
CA LYS A 165 18.02 -13.86 9.47
C LYS A 165 17.88 -14.36 8.04
N LYS A 166 18.95 -14.97 7.51
CA LYS A 166 18.94 -15.65 6.20
C LYS A 166 17.81 -16.67 6.13
N GLY A 167 17.14 -16.75 4.99
CA GLY A 167 16.05 -17.69 4.74
C GLY A 167 14.69 -17.29 5.31
N THR A 168 14.57 -16.11 5.96
CA THR A 168 13.25 -15.61 6.36
C THR A 168 12.44 -15.24 5.10
N PRO A 169 11.16 -15.66 5.00
CA PRO A 169 10.31 -15.37 3.84
C PRO A 169 10.17 -13.89 3.50
N ASP A 170 9.87 -13.59 2.24
CA ASP A 170 9.87 -12.23 1.69
C ASP A 170 8.78 -11.31 2.23
N VAL A 171 7.60 -11.86 2.56
CA VAL A 171 6.43 -11.08 2.98
C VAL A 171 5.87 -11.66 4.27
N PHE A 172 5.53 -10.77 5.20
CA PHE A 172 4.80 -11.13 6.42
C PHE A 172 3.48 -10.38 6.50
N ILE A 173 2.42 -11.14 6.76
CA ILE A 173 1.05 -10.69 6.96
C ILE A 173 0.72 -11.00 8.44
N PRO A 174 0.92 -10.05 9.37
CA PRO A 174 0.73 -10.24 10.80
C PRO A 174 -0.75 -10.15 11.21
N ILE A 175 -1.63 -10.84 10.47
CA ILE A 175 -3.07 -10.82 10.68
C ILE A 175 -3.51 -12.23 11.08
N PRO A 176 -3.83 -12.48 12.36
CA PRO A 176 -4.23 -13.80 12.82
C PRO A 176 -5.58 -14.24 12.23
N LYS A 177 -5.63 -15.44 11.65
CA LYS A 177 -6.80 -15.99 10.95
C LYS A 177 -6.93 -17.48 11.17
N GLY A 178 -8.14 -17.97 11.43
CA GLY A 178 -8.38 -19.38 11.77
C GLY A 178 -7.50 -19.85 12.93
N ILE A 179 -6.66 -20.87 12.70
CA ILE A 179 -5.65 -21.35 13.66
C ILE A 179 -4.30 -20.60 13.61
N TYR A 180 -4.07 -19.77 12.60
CA TYR A 180 -2.73 -19.25 12.31
C TYR A 180 -2.49 -17.90 12.97
N HIS A 181 -1.32 -17.71 13.57
CA HIS A 181 -0.92 -16.44 14.20
C HIS A 181 -0.54 -15.34 13.20
N GLY A 182 -0.41 -15.68 11.92
CA GLY A 182 -0.06 -14.81 10.81
C GLY A 182 0.36 -15.64 9.61
N MET A 183 0.60 -14.99 8.47
CA MET A 183 1.06 -15.65 7.24
C MET A 183 2.44 -15.12 6.82
N PHE A 184 3.35 -16.04 6.51
CA PHE A 184 4.57 -15.78 5.77
C PHE A 184 4.41 -16.27 4.33
N LEU A 185 4.75 -15.41 3.38
CA LEU A 185 4.73 -15.72 1.96
C LEU A 185 6.13 -15.53 1.37
N GLU A 186 6.70 -16.61 0.86
CA GLU A 186 7.92 -16.61 0.05
C GLU A 186 7.53 -16.52 -1.43
N VAL A 187 7.99 -15.47 -2.12
CA VAL A 187 7.58 -15.18 -3.50
C VAL A 187 8.63 -15.73 -4.46
N LYS A 188 8.24 -16.64 -5.33
CA LYS A 188 9.11 -17.19 -6.38
C LYS A 188 8.58 -16.89 -7.76
N THR A 189 9.49 -16.76 -8.72
CA THR A 189 9.13 -16.90 -10.14
C THR A 189 8.66 -18.33 -10.44
N ASP A 190 8.04 -18.55 -11.60
CA ASP A 190 7.60 -19.89 -12.02
C ASP A 190 8.73 -20.93 -12.01
N LYS A 191 9.94 -20.47 -12.36
CA LYS A 191 11.18 -21.27 -12.37
C LYS A 191 11.97 -21.17 -11.06
N GLY A 192 11.58 -20.27 -10.15
CA GLY A 192 12.24 -20.03 -8.88
C GLY A 192 12.16 -21.25 -7.97
N THR A 193 13.21 -21.46 -7.18
CA THR A 193 13.31 -22.57 -6.23
C THR A 193 13.57 -22.06 -4.83
N VAL A 194 12.96 -22.72 -3.85
CA VAL A 194 13.15 -22.42 -2.43
C VAL A 194 14.49 -23.02 -1.99
N SER A 195 15.37 -22.19 -1.42
CA SER A 195 16.67 -22.64 -0.91
C SER A 195 16.51 -23.57 0.30
N LYS A 196 17.56 -24.33 0.64
CA LYS A 196 17.54 -25.19 1.83
C LYS A 196 17.26 -24.39 3.10
N GLU A 197 17.94 -23.24 3.27
CA GLU A 197 17.75 -22.39 4.44
C GLU A 197 16.36 -21.78 4.52
N GLN A 198 15.75 -21.48 3.37
CA GLN A 198 14.36 -21.02 3.31
C GLN A 198 13.41 -22.14 3.77
N LYS A 199 13.56 -23.37 3.26
CA LYS A 199 12.77 -24.53 3.71
C LYS A 199 12.89 -24.75 5.22
N ASP A 200 14.13 -24.81 5.73
CA ASP A 200 14.39 -25.01 7.16
C ASP A 200 13.74 -23.91 8.03
N LYS A 201 13.70 -22.67 7.53
CA LYS A 201 13.10 -21.54 8.25
C LYS A 201 11.58 -21.59 8.19
N MET A 202 11.01 -21.94 7.03
CA MET A 202 9.57 -22.10 6.84
C MET A 202 9.01 -23.17 7.77
N GLU A 203 9.66 -24.35 7.85
CA GLU A 203 9.24 -25.43 8.75
C GLU A 203 9.24 -25.00 10.23
N ARG A 204 10.21 -24.19 10.65
CA ARG A 204 10.27 -23.66 12.02
C ARG A 204 9.11 -22.72 12.31
N TYR A 205 8.76 -21.84 11.38
CA TYR A 205 7.62 -20.94 11.54
C TYR A 205 6.28 -21.70 11.50
N GLN A 206 6.15 -22.73 10.67
CA GLN A 206 4.96 -23.60 10.67
C GLN A 206 4.77 -24.29 12.03
N LYS A 207 5.85 -24.83 12.62
CA LYS A 207 5.84 -25.42 13.97
C LYS A 207 5.46 -24.42 15.07
N MET A 208 5.62 -23.12 14.82
CA MET A 208 5.22 -22.05 15.73
C MET A 208 3.77 -21.56 15.50
N GLY A 209 3.00 -22.21 14.62
CA GLY A 209 1.60 -21.85 14.38
C GLY A 209 1.38 -20.76 13.33
N TYR A 210 2.38 -20.44 12.51
CA TYR A 210 2.19 -19.54 11.36
C TYR A 210 1.77 -20.32 10.12
N TYR A 211 0.94 -19.68 9.28
CA TYR A 211 0.78 -20.15 7.91
C TYR A 211 2.03 -19.76 7.12
N VAL A 212 2.70 -20.71 6.46
CA VAL A 212 3.92 -20.41 5.72
C VAL A 212 3.90 -21.17 4.42
N VAL A 213 4.03 -20.45 3.31
CA VAL A 213 3.95 -21.01 1.98
C VAL A 213 4.94 -20.31 1.04
N ALA A 214 5.51 -21.09 0.13
CA ALA A 214 6.22 -20.54 -1.03
C ALA A 214 5.31 -20.66 -2.25
N ALA A 215 5.03 -19.54 -2.90
CA ALA A 215 4.15 -19.49 -4.06
C ALA A 215 4.91 -19.07 -5.31
N LYS A 216 4.61 -19.71 -6.43
CA LYS A 216 5.27 -19.49 -7.72
C LYS A 216 4.39 -18.68 -8.65
N GLY A 217 4.87 -17.51 -9.04
CA GLY A 217 4.13 -16.58 -9.89
C GLY A 217 3.09 -15.78 -9.11
N PHE A 218 2.53 -14.78 -9.78
CA PHE A 218 1.60 -13.82 -9.16
C PHE A 218 0.27 -14.48 -8.76
N ASP A 219 -0.29 -15.31 -9.63
CA ASP A 219 -1.62 -15.89 -9.41
C ASP A 219 -1.61 -16.84 -8.21
N ALA A 220 -0.58 -17.68 -8.07
CA ALA A 220 -0.41 -18.51 -6.89
C ALA A 220 -0.22 -17.68 -5.61
N CYS A 221 0.54 -16.58 -5.66
CA CYS A 221 0.67 -15.70 -4.50
C CYS A 221 -0.69 -15.11 -4.07
N MET A 222 -1.49 -14.66 -5.03
CA MET A 222 -2.81 -14.09 -4.78
C MET A 222 -3.80 -15.13 -4.28
N GLU A 223 -3.76 -16.35 -4.82
CA GLU A 223 -4.58 -17.47 -4.34
C GLU A 223 -4.30 -17.76 -2.87
N GLN A 224 -3.01 -17.90 -2.51
CA GLN A 224 -2.60 -18.16 -1.13
C GLN A 224 -3.02 -17.05 -0.18
N LEU A 225 -2.82 -15.79 -0.58
CA LEU A 225 -3.25 -14.63 0.20
C LEU A 225 -4.78 -14.61 0.38
N THR A 226 -5.53 -14.79 -0.72
CA THR A 226 -6.99 -14.69 -0.71
C THR A 226 -7.61 -15.80 0.14
N ASN A 227 -7.12 -17.05 -0.01
CA ASN A 227 -7.57 -18.18 0.79
C ASN A 227 -7.29 -17.95 2.28
N TYR A 228 -6.10 -17.41 2.61
CA TYR A 228 -5.75 -17.08 3.99
C TYR A 228 -6.65 -15.98 4.58
N LEU A 229 -6.87 -14.89 3.84
CA LEU A 229 -7.70 -13.78 4.30
C LEU A 229 -9.21 -14.13 4.35
N ALA A 230 -9.65 -15.14 3.62
CA ALA A 230 -11.03 -15.64 3.65
C ALA A 230 -11.37 -16.47 4.91
N LEU A 231 -10.37 -16.93 5.66
CA LEU A 231 -10.59 -17.60 6.95
C LEU A 231 -11.33 -16.68 7.95
N PRO A 232 -12.03 -17.23 8.95
CA PRO A 232 -12.57 -16.42 10.03
C PRO A 232 -11.45 -15.70 10.80
N SER A 233 -11.81 -14.67 11.58
CA SER A 233 -10.93 -14.13 12.61
C SER A 233 -10.39 -15.26 13.49
N PHE A 234 -9.19 -15.07 14.05
CA PHE A 234 -8.52 -16.10 14.86
C PHE A 234 -9.46 -16.78 15.86
N ASP A 235 -9.73 -18.05 15.58
CA ASP A 235 -10.70 -18.89 16.31
C ASP A 235 -10.07 -20.13 16.92
N ASN A 236 -8.78 -20.35 16.64
CA ASN A 236 -7.99 -21.51 17.06
C ASN A 236 -8.62 -22.86 16.66
N LYS A 237 -9.41 -22.88 15.57
CA LYS A 237 -10.10 -24.08 15.06
C LYS A 237 -10.00 -24.24 13.54
N THR A 238 -10.23 -23.17 12.78
CA THR A 238 -10.39 -23.27 11.33
C THR A 238 -9.04 -23.31 10.63
N THR A 239 -8.81 -24.35 9.82
CA THR A 239 -7.58 -24.53 9.03
C THR A 239 -7.83 -24.19 7.56
N LEU A 240 -6.77 -23.93 6.80
CA LEU A 240 -6.87 -24.00 5.35
C LEU A 240 -7.16 -25.44 4.92
N ALA A 241 -7.88 -25.61 3.81
CA ALA A 241 -8.07 -26.91 3.20
C ALA A 241 -6.70 -27.46 2.77
N ALA A 242 -6.48 -28.75 3.03
CA ALA A 242 -5.25 -29.47 2.68
C ALA A 242 -5.17 -29.78 1.19
#